data_AF-A0A0F8D9Z3-F1
#
_entry.id   AF-A0A0F8D9Z3-F1
#
_cell.length_a   1.000
_cell.length_b   1.000
_cell.length_c   1.000
_cell.angle_alpha   90.00
_cell.angle_beta   90.00
_cell.angle_gamma   90.00
#
_symmetry.space_group_name_H-M   'P 1'
#
loop_
_entity.id
_entity.type
_entity.pdbx_description
1 polymer ?
#
loop_
_entity_poly.entity_id
_entity_poly.type
_entity_poly.pdbx_seq_one_letter_code
_entity_poly.pdbx_strand_id
1 'polypeptide(L)'
;MPTSEADFKTVGLEEAPAWYFLMNNLPRTGNQGYEGYITDRGQQQQGRHAQHLADSPVQYVHLPHQAYPRAENGKTKSRQLNDSTTHTNTSSNSSIDNDDNANTSQRQRQRQRQRQRQKPKQKQNKTSDYAERAKIELDAILEKLTSKSRAEEDRAEEDKKQKQCHVELAAKEENTEASTLINEAAVDAMNAALANGANFWNGGEFYGTPAYNSMTVLSAFFVAHPDAATKVVLSMKGGVDHKTLKPDGSPEGVRRSLDNILAGLGGRKFLDIFECARRDPTVPLELTLGTIQKEYVDTGKLGGISLSEVSADTIHAAAKVVKIAAVEAELSLWSLEPLTNGVAAACAQYGIPLVAYSPLGHGMLAGTFRKWEDIPADSSLHHFPRFSKEAFPLNIQLCDLLAGFAEKKGCTSAQLALGWVLAQSKRPGMPEIVVIPGATTAERVKENCAPVELDEAEVGQIDKILAEFEVVGGRYPEGAPINT
;
A
#
# COMPACT_ATOMS: atom_id res chain seq x y z
N MET A 1 -32.67 -17.18 10.40
CA MET A 1 -31.60 -17.62 9.50
C MET A 1 -31.61 -16.73 8.27
N PRO A 2 -30.53 -15.98 7.99
CA PRO A 2 -30.29 -15.49 6.64
C PRO A 2 -29.23 -16.37 5.99
N THR A 3 -29.66 -17.09 4.97
CA THR A 3 -28.83 -17.64 3.90
C THR A 3 -28.26 -16.48 3.10
N SER A 4 -26.99 -16.12 3.31
CA SER A 4 -26.26 -15.26 2.39
C SER A 4 -25.23 -16.11 1.67
N GLU A 5 -25.43 -16.33 0.38
CA GLU A 5 -24.33 -16.66 -0.53
C GLU A 5 -23.18 -15.67 -0.27
N ALA A 6 -22.01 -16.21 0.04
CA ALA A 6 -20.81 -15.44 0.27
C ALA A 6 -20.36 -14.82 -1.07
N ASP A 7 -20.52 -13.50 -1.23
CA ASP A 7 -19.92 -12.80 -2.37
C ASP A 7 -18.40 -12.66 -2.12
N PHE A 8 -17.61 -13.48 -2.80
CA PHE A 8 -16.14 -13.40 -2.87
C PHE A 8 -15.66 -12.24 -3.76
N LYS A 9 -16.58 -11.57 -4.47
CA LYS A 9 -16.31 -10.48 -5.42
C LYS A 9 -15.59 -9.26 -4.84
N THR A 10 -15.67 -9.03 -3.52
CA THR A 10 -15.14 -7.79 -2.91
C THR A 10 -13.62 -7.73 -2.81
N VAL A 11 -12.90 -8.85 -2.94
CA VAL A 11 -11.42 -8.92 -2.82
C VAL A 11 -10.73 -9.59 -4.01
N GLY A 12 -11.46 -9.92 -5.08
CA GLY A 12 -10.88 -10.47 -6.31
C GLY A 12 -10.24 -11.86 -6.21
N LEU A 13 -10.59 -12.66 -5.19
CA LEU A 13 -9.99 -13.98 -4.95
C LEU A 13 -10.61 -15.12 -5.79
N GLU A 14 -11.75 -14.91 -6.46
CA GLU A 14 -12.47 -15.95 -7.24
C GLU A 14 -11.79 -16.35 -8.56
N GLU A 15 -11.02 -15.45 -9.18
CA GLU A 15 -10.42 -15.67 -10.51
C GLU A 15 -8.90 -15.84 -10.48
N ALA A 16 -8.28 -15.87 -9.29
CA ALA A 16 -6.86 -16.16 -9.15
C ALA A 16 -6.64 -17.69 -9.22
N PRO A 17 -5.94 -18.24 -10.23
CA PRO A 17 -5.46 -19.62 -10.16
C PRO A 17 -4.61 -19.81 -8.88
N ALA A 18 -4.56 -21.02 -8.34
CA ALA A 18 -4.06 -21.35 -6.99
C ALA A 18 -2.55 -21.12 -6.71
N TRP A 19 -1.91 -20.11 -7.32
CA TRP A 19 -0.47 -19.85 -7.29
C TRP A 19 -0.14 -18.51 -6.63
N TYR A 20 0.83 -18.49 -5.70
CA TYR A 20 1.16 -17.32 -4.88
C TYR A 20 2.68 -17.13 -4.66
N PHE A 21 3.13 -15.91 -4.31
CA PHE A 21 4.56 -15.52 -4.19
C PHE A 21 4.88 -14.74 -2.89
N LEU A 22 5.94 -15.14 -2.16
CA LEU A 22 6.39 -14.47 -0.92
C LEU A 22 7.63 -13.59 -1.14
N MET A 23 7.52 -12.30 -0.82
CA MET A 23 8.51 -11.26 -1.13
C MET A 23 9.71 -11.19 -0.17
N ASN A 24 9.65 -11.83 1.00
CA ASN A 24 10.72 -11.75 2.02
C ASN A 24 12.08 -12.30 1.54
N ASN A 25 12.07 -13.11 0.48
CA ASN A 25 13.25 -13.79 -0.04
C ASN A 25 13.80 -13.15 -1.32
N LEU A 26 13.40 -11.94 -1.69
CA LEU A 26 13.96 -11.33 -2.91
C LEU A 26 15.44 -10.97 -2.76
N PRO A 27 16.25 -11.14 -3.83
CA PRO A 27 17.66 -10.72 -3.84
C PRO A 27 17.80 -9.24 -3.47
N ARG A 28 18.84 -8.92 -2.69
CA ARG A 28 19.19 -7.55 -2.27
C ARG A 28 20.41 -7.06 -3.03
N THR A 29 20.59 -5.75 -3.15
CA THR A 29 21.81 -5.15 -3.72
C THR A 29 22.89 -5.00 -2.62
N GLY A 30 24.06 -5.59 -2.85
CA GLY A 30 25.22 -5.47 -1.94
C GLY A 30 25.08 -6.18 -0.58
N ASN A 31 26.07 -5.97 0.29
CA ASN A 31 26.25 -6.63 1.60
C ASN A 31 25.24 -6.15 2.66
N GLN A 32 23.97 -5.97 2.30
CA GLN A 32 22.89 -5.60 3.21
C GLN A 32 22.30 -6.86 3.86
N GLY A 33 23.15 -7.50 4.67
CA GLY A 33 22.75 -8.56 5.57
C GLY A 33 21.68 -8.08 6.55
N TYR A 34 21.01 -9.03 7.20
CA TYR A 34 20.11 -8.76 8.31
C TYR A 34 20.90 -8.06 9.44
N GLU A 35 20.83 -6.73 9.55
CA GLU A 35 21.11 -6.07 10.83
C GLU A 35 19.91 -6.37 11.73
N GLY A 36 19.94 -7.54 12.36
CA GLY A 36 18.97 -7.92 13.37
C GLY A 36 19.01 -6.90 14.51
N TYR A 37 17.89 -6.22 14.73
CA TYR A 37 17.62 -5.50 15.98
C TYR A 37 17.48 -6.51 17.12
N ILE A 38 18.62 -6.96 17.65
CA ILE A 38 18.68 -7.66 18.93
C ILE A 38 19.14 -6.63 19.95
N THR A 39 18.22 -6.18 20.80
CA THR A 39 18.59 -5.47 22.02
C THR A 39 19.31 -6.46 22.93
N ASP A 40 20.61 -6.25 23.08
CA ASP A 40 21.47 -6.95 24.01
C ASP A 40 20.98 -6.69 25.45
N ARG A 41 20.25 -7.66 26.03
CA ARG A 41 20.03 -7.82 27.47
C ARG A 41 19.30 -9.13 27.76
N GLY A 42 20.08 -10.17 28.01
CA GLY A 42 19.51 -11.46 28.40
C GLY A 42 20.52 -12.56 28.70
N GLN A 43 21.74 -12.24 29.12
CA GLN A 43 22.64 -13.24 29.68
C GLN A 43 23.30 -12.68 30.95
N GLN A 44 22.92 -13.26 32.09
CA GLN A 44 23.84 -13.81 33.09
C GLN A 44 23.09 -14.11 34.39
N GLN A 45 22.71 -15.37 34.56
CA GLN A 45 22.74 -16.02 35.87
C GLN A 45 23.17 -17.47 35.66
N GLN A 46 24.40 -17.79 36.10
CA GLN A 46 24.75 -18.90 37.00
C GLN A 46 26.26 -19.22 36.92
N GLY A 47 26.94 -19.21 38.07
CA GLY A 47 28.32 -19.70 38.25
C GLY A 47 29.07 -18.97 39.37
N ARG A 48 29.54 -19.67 40.41
CA ARG A 48 29.93 -19.15 41.75
C ARG A 48 31.45 -18.90 41.96
N HIS A 49 31.75 -18.07 42.98
CA HIS A 49 32.97 -17.96 43.85
C HIS A 49 34.25 -17.34 43.21
N ALA A 50 35.06 -16.46 43.82
CA ALA A 50 35.24 -15.94 45.20
C ALA A 50 36.07 -14.61 45.22
N GLN A 51 35.94 -13.85 46.32
CA GLN A 51 36.96 -13.00 47.01
C GLN A 51 37.44 -11.61 46.49
N HIS A 52 37.16 -10.63 47.38
CA HIS A 52 37.93 -9.45 47.82
C HIS A 52 38.00 -8.11 47.03
N LEU A 53 37.51 -7.05 47.71
CA LEU A 53 37.98 -5.63 47.83
C LEU A 53 38.03 -4.78 46.53
N ALA A 54 37.73 -3.47 46.44
CA ALA A 54 37.39 -2.38 47.35
C ALA A 54 36.84 -1.18 46.51
N ASP A 55 36.18 -0.24 47.21
CA ASP A 55 36.07 1.22 46.99
C ASP A 55 35.55 1.83 45.66
N SER A 56 34.47 2.61 45.81
CA SER A 56 33.93 3.67 44.93
C SER A 56 34.93 4.84 44.72
N PRO A 57 34.62 5.92 43.95
CA PRO A 57 33.60 6.18 42.90
C PRO A 57 34.26 6.84 41.66
N VAL A 58 33.51 7.65 40.88
CA VAL A 58 33.98 8.79 40.05
C VAL A 58 34.46 8.41 38.62
N GLN A 59 34.04 9.03 37.50
CA GLN A 59 33.23 10.23 37.25
C GLN A 59 32.96 10.42 35.73
N TYR A 60 31.82 11.08 35.42
CA TYR A 60 31.61 12.15 34.42
C TYR A 60 31.62 11.83 32.90
N VAL A 61 30.92 12.54 31.99
CA VAL A 61 30.00 13.73 31.97
C VAL A 61 29.36 13.74 30.57
N HIS A 62 28.03 13.84 30.39
CA HIS A 62 27.16 15.04 30.29
C HIS A 62 27.49 15.94 29.08
N LEU A 63 26.56 16.27 28.18
CA LEU A 63 25.55 17.34 28.31
C LEU A 63 24.66 17.44 27.03
N PRO A 64 23.61 18.29 26.99
CA PRO A 64 22.26 18.00 26.49
C PRO A 64 21.81 18.94 25.35
N HIS A 65 20.56 18.83 24.90
CA HIS A 65 19.63 19.97 24.63
C HIS A 65 18.26 19.40 24.25
N GLN A 66 17.22 19.55 25.09
CA GLN A 66 16.18 20.61 25.08
C GLN A 66 15.39 20.69 23.76
N ALA A 67 14.12 20.28 23.73
CA ALA A 67 12.90 20.92 24.28
C ALA A 67 12.29 21.97 23.34
N TYR A 68 11.02 21.74 23.00
CA TYR A 68 10.08 22.61 22.30
C TYR A 68 10.02 24.05 22.82
N PRO A 69 9.53 24.99 22.00
CA PRO A 69 8.69 26.08 22.48
C PRO A 69 7.22 25.91 22.04
N ARG A 70 6.33 26.19 23.00
CA ARG A 70 4.90 26.45 22.84
C ARG A 70 4.70 27.95 22.66
N ALA A 71 3.59 28.33 22.02
CA ALA A 71 3.12 29.69 21.80
C ALA A 71 2.95 30.53 23.08
N GLU A 72 3.07 31.86 22.96
CA GLU A 72 2.29 32.81 23.76
C GLU A 72 1.89 34.08 22.99
N ASN A 73 0.75 34.62 23.42
CA ASN A 73 0.02 35.80 22.95
C ASN A 73 0.67 37.13 23.36
N GLY A 74 0.32 38.21 22.64
CA GLY A 74 0.56 39.59 23.08
C GLY A 74 -0.30 40.63 22.34
N LYS A 75 -1.37 41.10 22.98
CA LYS A 75 -2.38 42.09 22.53
C LYS A 75 -1.77 43.50 22.33
N THR A 76 -2.25 44.36 21.43
CA THR A 76 -3.26 45.46 21.60
C THR A 76 -2.98 46.49 20.46
N LYS A 77 -3.85 47.34 19.90
CA LYS A 77 -4.98 48.14 20.40
C LYS A 77 -5.66 48.86 19.20
N SER A 78 -6.99 49.08 19.28
CA SER A 78 -7.80 50.21 18.74
C SER A 78 -7.70 50.59 17.24
N ARG A 79 -8.80 50.82 16.50
CA ARG A 79 -9.79 51.89 16.73
C ARG A 79 -11.04 51.70 15.85
N GLN A 80 -12.16 52.17 16.38
CA GLN A 80 -13.54 52.13 15.85
C GLN A 80 -13.78 53.03 14.63
N LEU A 81 -14.81 52.62 13.85
CA LEU A 81 -15.94 53.37 13.24
C LEU A 81 -15.76 54.87 12.94
N ASN A 82 -16.16 55.28 11.72
CA ASN A 82 -17.40 56.04 11.58
C ASN A 82 -17.90 56.11 10.12
N ASP A 83 -19.21 56.17 10.05
CA ASP A 83 -20.10 56.15 8.91
C ASP A 83 -20.85 57.49 8.87
N SER A 84 -21.11 58.04 7.66
CA SER A 84 -22.09 59.13 7.38
C SER A 84 -21.86 60.51 8.09
N THR A 85 -22.40 61.68 7.73
CA THR A 85 -23.49 62.16 6.85
C THR A 85 -23.31 63.70 6.65
N THR A 86 -23.67 64.20 5.45
CA THR A 86 -24.38 65.45 5.05
C THR A 86 -24.33 66.83 5.76
N HIS A 87 -24.53 67.85 4.89
CA HIS A 87 -25.04 69.24 5.05
C HIS A 87 -23.98 70.34 5.32
N THR A 88 -24.01 71.54 4.73
CA THR A 88 -25.11 72.49 4.45
C THR A 88 -24.83 73.47 3.29
N ASN A 89 -25.93 74.00 2.74
CA ASN A 89 -26.11 75.21 1.89
C ASN A 89 -25.25 76.45 2.26
N THR A 90 -25.01 77.31 1.26
CA THR A 90 -25.51 78.71 1.26
C THR A 90 -25.45 79.34 -0.14
N SER A 91 -26.52 80.09 -0.43
CA SER A 91 -26.85 80.88 -1.62
C SER A 91 -26.37 82.34 -1.54
N SER A 92 -26.11 82.98 -2.69
CA SER A 92 -26.47 84.39 -2.99
C SER A 92 -25.96 84.75 -4.40
N ASN A 93 -26.76 85.11 -5.42
CA ASN A 93 -27.66 86.26 -5.70
C ASN A 93 -26.98 87.36 -6.55
N SER A 94 -27.58 87.70 -7.71
CA SER A 94 -27.71 89.04 -8.36
C SER A 94 -27.88 88.91 -9.90
N SER A 95 -29.04 89.28 -10.48
CA SER A 95 -29.31 90.56 -11.21
C SER A 95 -28.93 90.48 -12.72
N ILE A 96 -29.62 90.98 -13.76
CA ILE A 96 -30.60 92.07 -13.97
C ILE A 96 -31.11 92.00 -15.46
N ASP A 97 -32.40 92.34 -15.66
CA ASP A 97 -33.09 93.13 -16.72
C ASP A 97 -33.26 92.81 -18.23
N ASN A 98 -34.54 93.05 -18.63
CA ASN A 98 -35.10 93.85 -19.75
C ASN A 98 -35.66 93.21 -21.05
N ASP A 99 -37.01 93.29 -21.13
CA ASP A 99 -37.85 94.03 -22.08
C ASP A 99 -38.00 93.67 -23.59
N ASP A 100 -39.27 93.38 -23.90
CA ASP A 100 -40.14 93.99 -24.91
C ASP A 100 -40.18 93.61 -26.41
N ASN A 101 -41.44 93.33 -26.77
CA ASN A 101 -42.22 93.81 -27.91
C ASN A 101 -42.47 92.91 -29.13
N ALA A 102 -43.77 92.76 -29.35
CA ALA A 102 -44.40 92.00 -30.41
C ALA A 102 -44.47 92.80 -31.72
N ASN A 103 -44.73 92.04 -32.77
CA ASN A 103 -45.29 92.46 -34.06
C ASN A 103 -44.31 92.60 -35.24
N THR A 104 -43.71 91.46 -35.63
CA THR A 104 -43.15 91.25 -36.99
C THR A 104 -43.56 89.88 -37.55
N SER A 105 -44.74 89.40 -37.17
CA SER A 105 -45.25 88.07 -37.49
C SER A 105 -46.20 88.09 -38.68
N GLN A 106 -45.70 88.40 -39.88
CA GLN A 106 -46.41 87.99 -41.11
C GLN A 106 -45.55 87.96 -42.39
N ARG A 107 -44.44 88.70 -42.45
CA ARG A 107 -43.57 88.71 -43.64
C ARG A 107 -42.43 87.67 -43.64
N GLN A 108 -42.12 87.02 -42.51
CA GLN A 108 -41.08 85.98 -42.44
C GLN A 108 -41.57 84.57 -42.82
N ARG A 109 -42.88 84.29 -42.76
CA ARG A 109 -43.42 82.92 -42.97
C ARG A 109 -43.45 82.46 -44.44
N GLN A 110 -43.40 83.38 -45.41
CA GLN A 110 -43.40 83.01 -46.83
C GLN A 110 -42.00 82.71 -47.40
N ARG A 111 -40.92 83.27 -46.84
CA ARG A 111 -39.53 82.96 -47.28
C ARG A 111 -38.98 81.64 -46.75
N GLN A 112 -39.53 81.08 -45.66
CA GLN A 112 -39.10 79.79 -45.11
C GLN A 112 -39.56 78.57 -45.91
N ARG A 113 -40.71 78.64 -46.60
CA ARG A 113 -41.26 77.48 -47.32
C ARG A 113 -40.48 77.09 -48.59
N GLN A 114 -39.79 78.03 -49.24
CA GLN A 114 -38.96 77.72 -50.41
C GLN A 114 -37.56 77.18 -50.06
N ARG A 115 -37.02 77.45 -48.86
CA ARG A 115 -35.73 76.88 -48.38
C ARG A 115 -35.83 75.43 -47.87
N GLN A 116 -37.03 74.91 -47.64
CA GLN A 116 -37.23 73.56 -47.07
C GLN A 116 -37.25 72.42 -48.12
N ARG A 117 -37.36 72.71 -49.42
CA ARG A 117 -37.44 71.66 -50.46
C ARG A 117 -36.09 71.19 -51.04
N GLN A 118 -34.98 71.90 -50.84
CA GLN A 118 -33.65 71.49 -51.37
C GLN A 118 -32.67 70.95 -50.32
N LYS A 119 -32.98 71.00 -49.02
CA LYS A 119 -32.12 70.46 -47.95
C LYS A 119 -32.13 68.94 -47.69
N PRO A 120 -33.08 68.09 -48.14
CA PRO A 120 -33.06 66.67 -47.75
C PRO A 120 -31.99 65.82 -48.46
N LYS A 121 -31.60 66.14 -49.69
CA LYS A 121 -30.73 65.25 -50.50
C LYS A 121 -29.24 65.30 -50.17
N GLN A 122 -28.71 66.40 -49.62
CA GLN A 122 -27.29 66.50 -49.25
C GLN A 122 -26.97 65.99 -47.82
N LYS A 123 -27.96 65.94 -46.91
CA LYS A 123 -27.76 65.44 -45.54
C LYS A 123 -27.76 63.90 -45.45
N GLN A 124 -28.48 63.20 -46.33
CA GLN A 124 -28.50 61.73 -46.37
C GLN A 124 -27.19 61.13 -46.89
N ASN A 125 -26.54 61.73 -47.90
CA ASN A 125 -25.26 61.20 -48.41
C ASN A 125 -24.08 61.34 -47.44
N LYS A 126 -24.04 62.39 -46.59
CA LYS A 126 -22.96 62.57 -45.60
C LYS A 126 -23.11 61.72 -44.34
N THR A 127 -24.33 61.32 -43.98
CA THR A 127 -24.58 60.42 -42.85
C THR A 127 -24.30 58.96 -43.19
N SER A 128 -24.46 58.57 -44.46
CA SER A 128 -24.07 57.25 -44.97
C SER A 128 -22.55 57.01 -44.91
N ASP A 129 -21.73 57.95 -45.39
CA ASP A 129 -20.25 57.83 -45.40
C ASP A 129 -19.65 57.79 -43.98
N TYR A 130 -20.26 58.48 -43.03
CA TYR A 130 -19.81 58.45 -41.62
C TYR A 130 -20.17 57.13 -40.92
N ALA A 131 -21.36 56.59 -41.19
CA ALA A 131 -21.77 55.29 -40.66
C ALA A 131 -20.92 54.14 -41.24
N GLU A 132 -20.55 54.24 -42.52
CA GLU A 132 -19.72 53.24 -43.19
C GLU A 132 -18.27 53.24 -42.68
N ARG A 133 -17.69 54.43 -42.44
CA ARG A 133 -16.37 54.55 -41.78
C ARG A 133 -16.38 54.06 -40.34
N ALA A 134 -17.41 54.41 -39.57
CA ALA A 134 -17.56 53.93 -38.19
C ALA A 134 -17.69 52.40 -38.13
N LYS A 135 -18.35 51.80 -39.12
CA LYS A 135 -18.46 50.34 -39.24
C LYS A 135 -17.10 49.69 -39.55
N ILE A 136 -16.34 50.23 -40.49
CA ILE A 136 -14.98 49.75 -40.81
C ILE A 136 -14.05 49.84 -39.58
N GLU A 137 -14.15 50.94 -38.83
CA GLU A 137 -13.34 51.14 -37.62
C GLU A 137 -13.74 50.18 -36.50
N LEU A 138 -15.04 49.91 -36.33
CA LEU A 138 -15.55 48.93 -35.38
C LEU A 138 -15.13 47.50 -35.76
N ASP A 139 -15.23 47.14 -37.04
CA ASP A 139 -14.82 45.82 -37.55
C ASP A 139 -13.31 45.60 -37.33
N ALA A 140 -12.48 46.63 -37.55
CA ALA A 140 -11.04 46.58 -37.27
C ALA A 140 -10.71 46.45 -35.77
N ILE A 141 -11.51 47.06 -34.89
CA ILE A 141 -11.38 46.89 -33.43
C ILE A 141 -11.80 45.47 -33.03
N LEU A 142 -12.89 44.94 -33.61
CA LEU A 142 -13.37 43.60 -33.34
C LEU A 142 -12.35 42.54 -33.74
N GLU A 143 -11.69 42.72 -34.89
CA GLU A 143 -10.63 41.83 -35.38
C GLU A 143 -9.38 41.86 -34.46
N LYS A 144 -9.02 43.04 -33.96
CA LYS A 144 -7.93 43.18 -32.97
C LYS A 144 -8.26 42.51 -31.64
N LEU A 145 -9.50 42.61 -31.17
CA LEU A 145 -9.93 41.96 -29.93
C LEU A 145 -10.01 40.44 -30.08
N THR A 146 -10.53 39.94 -31.20
CA THR A 146 -10.59 38.50 -31.48
C THR A 146 -9.21 37.88 -31.68
N SER A 147 -8.30 38.56 -32.39
CA SER A 147 -6.90 38.09 -32.52
C SER A 147 -6.16 38.07 -31.18
N LYS A 148 -6.39 39.07 -30.31
CA LYS A 148 -5.83 39.06 -28.95
C LYS A 148 -6.39 37.93 -28.09
N SER A 149 -7.71 37.68 -28.16
CA SER A 149 -8.36 36.56 -27.46
C SER A 149 -7.79 35.20 -27.90
N ARG A 150 -7.62 35.00 -29.21
CA ARG A 150 -6.99 33.77 -29.75
C ARG A 150 -5.56 33.60 -29.26
N ALA A 151 -4.77 34.67 -29.26
CA ALA A 151 -3.39 34.61 -28.76
C ALA A 151 -3.30 34.34 -27.25
N GLU A 152 -4.28 34.77 -26.46
CA GLU A 152 -4.37 34.44 -25.03
C GLU A 152 -4.78 32.97 -24.82
N GLU A 153 -5.71 32.45 -25.63
CA GLU A 153 -6.07 31.02 -25.65
C GLU A 153 -4.89 30.13 -26.07
N ASP A 154 -4.19 30.48 -27.15
CA ASP A 154 -3.01 29.75 -27.63
C ASP A 154 -1.89 29.71 -26.57
N ARG A 155 -1.66 30.81 -25.84
CA ARG A 155 -0.70 30.82 -24.71
C ARG A 155 -1.14 29.94 -23.56
N ALA A 156 -2.43 29.93 -23.23
CA ALA A 156 -2.95 29.05 -22.17
C ALA A 156 -2.84 27.56 -22.56
N GLU A 157 -3.04 27.24 -23.83
CA GLU A 157 -2.82 25.91 -24.41
C GLU A 157 -1.34 25.50 -24.36
N GLU A 158 -0.42 26.42 -24.72
CA GLU A 158 1.03 26.23 -24.63
C GLU A 158 1.49 26.00 -23.17
N ASP A 159 1.02 26.84 -22.23
CA ASP A 159 1.30 26.69 -20.80
C ASP A 159 0.81 25.36 -20.25
N LYS A 160 -0.37 24.89 -20.72
CA LYS A 160 -0.91 23.58 -20.35
C LYS A 160 -0.06 22.44 -20.88
N LYS A 161 0.38 22.51 -22.15
CA LYS A 161 1.30 21.53 -22.75
C LYS A 161 2.65 21.52 -22.04
N GLN A 162 3.17 22.69 -21.66
CA GLN A 162 4.45 22.79 -20.98
C GLN A 162 4.37 22.27 -19.54
N LYS A 163 3.27 22.51 -18.81
CA LYS A 163 3.02 21.87 -17.51
C LYS A 163 2.91 20.35 -17.62
N GLN A 164 2.18 19.86 -18.63
CA GLN A 164 2.06 18.42 -18.89
C GLN A 164 3.43 17.78 -19.19
N CYS A 165 4.24 18.44 -20.03
CA CYS A 165 5.61 17.99 -20.34
C CYS A 165 6.50 17.93 -19.08
N HIS A 166 6.45 18.93 -18.21
CA HIS A 166 7.20 18.90 -16.94
C HIS A 166 6.73 17.77 -16.02
N VAL A 167 5.43 17.51 -15.93
CA VAL A 167 4.89 16.37 -15.15
C VAL A 167 5.38 15.03 -15.73
N GLU A 168 5.38 14.89 -17.06
CA GLU A 168 5.88 13.69 -17.74
C GLU A 168 7.39 13.49 -17.59
N LEU A 169 8.17 14.57 -17.60
CA LEU A 169 9.62 14.53 -17.35
C LEU A 169 9.91 14.16 -15.89
N ALA A 170 9.23 14.78 -14.92
CA ALA A 170 9.36 14.44 -13.51
C ALA A 170 8.99 12.98 -13.23
N ALA A 171 7.90 12.48 -13.84
CA ALA A 171 7.53 11.08 -13.75
C ALA A 171 8.57 10.14 -14.38
N LYS A 172 9.22 10.54 -15.49
CA LYS A 172 10.31 9.76 -16.11
C LYS A 172 11.57 9.73 -15.25
N GLU A 173 11.95 10.85 -14.63
CA GLU A 173 13.09 10.94 -13.72
C GLU A 173 12.85 10.09 -12.46
N GLU A 174 11.69 10.25 -11.83
CA GLU A 174 11.27 9.41 -10.69
C GLU A 174 11.23 7.92 -11.07
N ASN A 175 10.76 7.59 -12.28
CA ASN A 175 10.74 6.22 -12.76
C ASN A 175 12.14 5.61 -12.93
N THR A 176 13.10 6.44 -13.37
CA THR A 176 14.49 6.01 -13.58
C THR A 176 15.22 5.81 -12.26
N GLU A 177 15.01 6.70 -11.28
CA GLU A 177 15.58 6.53 -9.94
C GLU A 177 14.97 5.31 -9.23
N ALA A 178 13.65 5.14 -9.29
CA ALA A 178 12.98 4.01 -8.68
C ALA A 178 13.43 2.66 -9.28
N SER A 179 13.66 2.56 -10.59
CA SER A 179 14.10 1.29 -11.20
C SER A 179 15.50 0.88 -10.76
N THR A 180 16.36 1.83 -10.34
CA THR A 180 17.70 1.51 -9.81
C THR A 180 17.68 0.96 -8.37
N LEU A 181 16.55 1.06 -7.67
CA LEU A 181 16.39 0.58 -6.30
C LEU A 181 16.10 -0.91 -6.21
N ILE A 182 15.83 -1.61 -7.32
CA ILE A 182 15.52 -3.05 -7.32
C ILE A 182 16.58 -3.82 -8.11
N ASN A 183 17.00 -4.98 -7.59
CA ASN A 183 17.92 -5.87 -8.30
C ASN A 183 17.23 -6.55 -9.49
N GLU A 184 17.89 -6.64 -10.66
CA GLU A 184 17.40 -7.34 -11.85
C GLU A 184 16.90 -8.77 -11.54
N ALA A 185 17.61 -9.53 -10.69
CA ALA A 185 17.20 -10.87 -10.31
C ALA A 185 15.86 -10.91 -9.55
N ALA A 186 15.56 -9.85 -8.79
CA ALA A 186 14.27 -9.71 -8.11
C ALA A 186 13.16 -9.39 -9.11
N VAL A 187 13.42 -8.49 -10.06
CA VAL A 187 12.51 -8.17 -11.17
C VAL A 187 12.20 -9.43 -11.98
N ASP A 188 13.21 -10.23 -12.32
CA ASP A 188 13.05 -11.48 -13.06
C ASP A 188 12.19 -12.50 -12.30
N ALA A 189 12.40 -12.65 -10.99
CA ALA A 189 11.57 -13.52 -10.16
C ALA A 189 10.11 -13.06 -10.11
N MET A 190 9.86 -11.76 -9.95
CA MET A 190 8.52 -11.17 -9.94
C MET A 190 7.81 -11.30 -11.30
N ASN A 191 8.53 -11.06 -12.39
CA ASN A 191 8.02 -11.28 -13.75
C ASN A 191 7.72 -12.77 -14.01
N ALA A 192 8.58 -13.67 -13.55
CA ALA A 192 8.33 -15.11 -13.63
C ALA A 192 7.07 -15.51 -12.85
N ALA A 193 6.81 -14.89 -11.69
CA ALA A 193 5.61 -15.17 -10.90
C ALA A 193 4.35 -14.85 -11.71
N LEU A 194 4.26 -13.62 -12.24
CA LEU A 194 3.11 -13.21 -13.06
C LEU A 194 2.98 -14.03 -14.35
N ALA A 195 4.09 -14.35 -15.01
CA ALA A 195 4.08 -15.17 -16.23
C ALA A 195 3.54 -16.58 -16.01
N ASN A 196 3.64 -17.12 -14.78
CA ASN A 196 3.10 -18.43 -14.41
C ASN A 196 1.78 -18.33 -13.62
N GLY A 197 1.16 -17.16 -13.58
CA GLY A 197 -0.13 -16.95 -12.92
C GLY A 197 -0.06 -16.81 -11.39
N ALA A 198 1.15 -16.73 -10.80
CA ALA A 198 1.33 -16.46 -9.37
C ALA A 198 1.13 -14.97 -9.08
N ASN A 199 -0.13 -14.60 -8.83
CA ASN A 199 -0.57 -13.20 -8.79
C ASN A 199 -0.93 -12.69 -7.38
N PHE A 200 -1.03 -13.55 -6.37
CA PHE A 200 -1.12 -13.09 -4.99
C PHE A 200 0.27 -12.95 -4.38
N TRP A 201 0.63 -11.71 -4.03
CA TRP A 201 1.94 -11.38 -3.50
C TRP A 201 1.82 -11.02 -2.03
N ASN A 202 2.64 -11.65 -1.21
CA ASN A 202 2.67 -11.44 0.24
C ASN A 202 3.98 -10.73 0.63
N GLY A 203 3.85 -9.57 1.27
CA GLY A 203 4.96 -8.76 1.76
C GLY A 203 4.75 -8.29 3.20
N GLY A 204 5.66 -7.44 3.68
CA GLY A 204 5.56 -6.88 5.02
C GLY A 204 6.38 -5.61 5.18
N GLU A 205 5.92 -4.68 6.02
CA GLU A 205 6.63 -3.42 6.24
C GLU A 205 8.00 -3.60 6.93
N PHE A 206 8.19 -4.73 7.61
CA PHE A 206 9.41 -5.11 8.33
C PHE A 206 10.26 -6.16 7.58
N TYR A 207 9.89 -6.50 6.35
CA TYR A 207 10.65 -7.44 5.53
C TYR A 207 11.79 -6.72 4.81
N GLY A 208 12.95 -6.65 5.45
CA GLY A 208 14.13 -5.96 4.94
C GLY A 208 14.44 -4.68 5.71
N THR A 209 15.39 -3.91 5.21
CA THR A 209 15.78 -2.62 5.82
C THR A 209 14.80 -1.53 5.38
N PRO A 210 14.71 -0.38 6.07
CA PRO A 210 13.90 0.75 5.60
C PRO A 210 14.23 1.21 4.17
N ALA A 211 15.48 0.99 3.71
CA ALA A 211 15.92 1.33 2.36
C ALA A 211 15.61 0.25 1.32
N TYR A 212 15.38 -0.99 1.74
CA TYR A 212 15.13 -2.13 0.85
C TYR A 212 14.19 -3.12 1.53
N ASN A 213 12.92 -2.72 1.68
CA ASN A 213 11.86 -3.58 2.16
C ASN A 213 10.82 -3.88 1.07
N SER A 214 9.81 -4.68 1.42
CA SER A 214 8.73 -5.05 0.49
C SER A 214 8.09 -3.83 -0.19
N MET A 215 7.84 -2.73 0.55
CA MET A 215 7.20 -1.54 -0.01
C MET A 215 8.08 -0.87 -1.07
N THR A 216 9.38 -0.70 -0.77
CA THR A 216 10.36 -0.11 -1.71
C THR A 216 10.44 -0.93 -2.99
N VAL A 217 10.59 -2.26 -2.85
CA VAL A 217 10.73 -3.19 -3.97
C VAL A 217 9.46 -3.21 -4.83
N LEU A 218 8.29 -3.32 -4.20
CA LEU A 218 6.99 -3.31 -4.90
C LEU A 218 6.74 -1.98 -5.62
N SER A 219 7.00 -0.86 -4.94
CA SER A 219 6.81 0.47 -5.54
C SER A 219 7.70 0.66 -6.77
N ALA A 220 8.99 0.30 -6.67
CA ALA A 220 9.92 0.33 -7.80
C ALA A 220 9.48 -0.59 -8.95
N PHE A 221 9.00 -1.79 -8.62
CA PHE A 221 8.52 -2.74 -9.62
C PHE A 221 7.29 -2.22 -10.37
N PHE A 222 6.27 -1.70 -9.68
CA PHE A 222 5.05 -1.20 -10.32
C PHE A 222 5.25 0.10 -11.11
N VAL A 223 6.30 0.86 -10.78
CA VAL A 223 6.77 1.96 -11.63
C VAL A 223 7.26 1.44 -12.99
N ALA A 224 8.10 0.41 -12.98
CA ALA A 224 8.66 -0.18 -14.19
C ALA A 224 7.61 -1.03 -14.96
N HIS A 225 6.65 -1.60 -14.24
CA HIS A 225 5.64 -2.54 -14.75
C HIS A 225 4.22 -2.11 -14.31
N PRO A 226 3.70 -0.98 -14.80
CA PRO A 226 2.41 -0.45 -14.34
C PRO A 226 1.21 -1.36 -14.65
N ASP A 227 1.30 -2.18 -15.70
CA ASP A 227 0.28 -3.17 -16.05
C ASP A 227 0.25 -4.36 -15.09
N ALA A 228 1.31 -4.58 -14.31
CA ALA A 228 1.33 -5.61 -13.27
C ALA A 228 0.48 -5.20 -12.05
N ALA A 229 0.35 -3.91 -11.76
CA ALA A 229 -0.37 -3.42 -10.58
C ALA A 229 -1.85 -3.84 -10.56
N THR A 230 -2.46 -3.99 -11.75
CA THR A 230 -3.85 -4.45 -11.90
C THR A 230 -4.01 -5.97 -11.92
N LYS A 231 -2.91 -6.71 -12.06
CA LYS A 231 -2.89 -8.18 -12.10
C LYS A 231 -2.60 -8.79 -10.74
N VAL A 232 -1.87 -8.07 -9.89
CA VAL A 232 -1.44 -8.54 -8.57
C VAL A 232 -2.54 -8.29 -7.53
N VAL A 233 -2.78 -9.28 -6.67
CA VAL A 233 -3.47 -9.14 -5.37
C VAL A 233 -2.40 -9.04 -4.28
N LEU A 234 -2.34 -7.93 -3.56
CA LEU A 234 -1.28 -7.63 -2.60
C LEU A 234 -1.77 -7.78 -1.15
N SER A 235 -1.12 -8.68 -0.42
CA SER A 235 -1.22 -8.80 1.05
C SER A 235 0.03 -8.23 1.72
N MET A 236 -0.14 -7.33 2.70
CA MET A 236 0.97 -6.77 3.48
C MET A 236 0.81 -7.02 4.97
N LYS A 237 1.88 -7.48 5.60
CA LYS A 237 1.99 -7.60 7.05
C LYS A 237 2.48 -6.33 7.72
N GLY A 238 1.90 -6.04 8.88
CA GLY A 238 2.34 -4.96 9.74
C GLY A 238 1.86 -5.13 11.18
N GLY A 239 1.51 -4.03 11.85
CA GLY A 239 1.04 -4.07 13.24
C GLY A 239 2.13 -4.53 14.22
N VAL A 240 3.38 -4.11 13.99
CA VAL A 240 4.52 -4.39 14.86
C VAL A 240 5.23 -3.10 15.26
N ASP A 241 5.89 -3.13 16.42
CA ASP A 241 6.89 -2.13 16.77
C ASP A 241 8.19 -2.46 16.03
N HIS A 242 8.67 -1.59 15.14
CA HIS A 242 9.82 -1.88 14.27
C HIS A 242 11.14 -2.05 15.04
N LYS A 243 11.22 -1.60 16.30
CA LYS A 243 12.46 -1.72 17.10
C LYS A 243 12.52 -3.04 17.87
N THR A 244 11.37 -3.49 18.36
CA THR A 244 11.27 -4.66 19.24
C THR A 244 10.65 -5.87 18.55
N LEU A 245 10.06 -5.68 17.37
CA LEU A 245 9.26 -6.66 16.61
C LEU A 245 8.09 -7.24 17.40
N LYS A 246 7.71 -6.60 18.51
CA LYS A 246 6.56 -7.00 19.29
C LYS A 246 5.27 -6.64 18.55
N PRO A 247 4.20 -7.45 18.71
CA PRO A 247 2.88 -7.07 18.22
C PRO A 247 2.45 -5.73 18.80
N ASP A 248 1.87 -4.87 17.97
CA ASP A 248 1.25 -3.61 18.38
C ASP A 248 -0.09 -3.49 17.67
N GLY A 249 -1.11 -4.06 18.31
CA GLY A 249 -2.49 -4.07 17.83
C GLY A 249 -3.28 -2.83 18.25
N SER A 250 -2.64 -1.85 18.90
CA SER A 250 -3.31 -0.63 19.34
C SER A 250 -3.83 0.17 18.13
N PRO A 251 -4.89 0.98 18.27
CA PRO A 251 -5.35 1.85 17.19
C PRO A 251 -4.22 2.72 16.62
N GLU A 252 -3.34 3.24 17.47
CA GLU A 252 -2.18 4.04 17.07
C GLU A 252 -1.14 3.20 16.30
N GLY A 253 -0.88 1.98 16.76
CA GLY A 253 0.06 1.06 16.13
C GLY A 253 -0.38 0.60 14.74
N VAL A 254 -1.65 0.24 14.62
CA VAL A 254 -2.26 -0.15 13.36
C VAL A 254 -2.29 1.02 12.37
N ARG A 255 -2.66 2.23 12.80
CA ARG A 255 -2.63 3.41 11.92
C ARG A 255 -1.22 3.69 11.42
N ARG A 256 -0.24 3.70 12.32
CA ARG A 256 1.17 3.87 11.98
C ARG A 256 1.60 2.89 10.89
N SER A 257 1.25 1.61 11.06
CA SER A 257 1.63 0.54 10.14
C SER A 257 0.95 0.69 8.77
N LEU A 258 -0.37 0.86 8.74
CA LEU A 258 -1.13 0.99 7.50
C LEU A 258 -0.76 2.27 6.74
N ASP A 259 -0.64 3.40 7.43
CA ASP A 259 -0.26 4.67 6.79
C ASP A 259 1.17 4.60 6.23
N ASN A 260 2.09 3.92 6.93
CA ASN A 260 3.44 3.65 6.44
C ASN A 260 3.42 2.78 5.16
N ILE A 261 2.63 1.70 5.15
CA ILE A 261 2.48 0.83 3.99
C ILE A 261 1.90 1.59 2.79
N LEU A 262 0.81 2.32 3.00
CA LEU A 262 0.15 3.08 1.94
C LEU A 262 1.06 4.19 1.39
N ALA A 263 1.80 4.88 2.26
CA ALA A 263 2.79 5.87 1.83
C ALA A 263 3.93 5.23 1.03
N GLY A 264 4.46 4.08 1.50
CA GLY A 264 5.53 3.35 0.83
C GLY A 264 5.13 2.81 -0.55
N LEU A 265 3.87 2.43 -0.75
CA LEU A 265 3.33 2.03 -2.05
C LEU A 265 3.06 3.24 -2.98
N GLY A 266 2.98 4.46 -2.43
CA GLY A 266 2.88 5.70 -3.19
C GLY A 266 1.65 5.81 -4.09
N GLY A 267 0.56 5.10 -3.77
CA GLY A 267 -0.67 5.05 -4.59
C GLY A 267 -0.54 4.27 -5.91
N ARG A 268 0.59 3.60 -6.15
CA ARG A 268 0.85 2.82 -7.38
C ARG A 268 0.14 1.47 -7.40
N LYS A 269 -0.06 0.90 -6.21
CA LYS A 269 -0.76 -0.36 -5.99
C LYS A 269 -1.74 -0.20 -4.84
N PHE A 270 -3.00 -0.54 -5.10
CA PHE A 270 -4.00 -0.66 -4.06
C PHE A 270 -3.64 -1.80 -3.11
N LEU A 271 -3.80 -1.59 -1.80
CA LEU A 271 -3.57 -2.63 -0.80
C LEU A 271 -4.82 -3.49 -0.67
N ASP A 272 -4.77 -4.72 -1.19
CA ASP A 272 -5.92 -5.61 -1.20
C ASP A 272 -6.17 -6.21 0.19
N ILE A 273 -5.11 -6.61 0.88
CA ILE A 273 -5.20 -7.30 2.18
C ILE A 273 -4.15 -6.74 3.15
N PHE A 274 -4.56 -6.55 4.39
CA PHE A 274 -3.67 -6.24 5.50
C PHE A 274 -3.86 -7.25 6.64
N GLU A 275 -2.76 -7.66 7.23
CA GLU A 275 -2.78 -8.48 8.44
C GLU A 275 -1.77 -7.95 9.46
N CYS A 276 -2.17 -7.93 10.73
CA CYS A 276 -1.19 -7.83 11.80
C CYS A 276 -0.33 -9.10 11.78
N ALA A 277 0.99 -8.94 11.80
CA ALA A 277 1.92 -10.05 11.71
C ALA A 277 1.70 -11.09 12.82
N ARG A 278 1.20 -10.64 13.96
CA ARG A 278 0.78 -11.45 15.12
C ARG A 278 -0.37 -10.74 15.83
N ARG A 279 -1.25 -11.49 16.49
CA ARG A 279 -2.23 -10.90 17.40
C ARG A 279 -1.51 -10.28 18.60
N ASP A 280 -1.90 -9.07 18.96
CA ASP A 280 -1.47 -8.44 20.20
C ASP A 280 -2.36 -8.93 21.35
N PRO A 281 -1.82 -9.68 22.34
CA PRO A 281 -2.61 -10.18 23.45
C PRO A 281 -2.98 -9.08 24.46
N THR A 282 -2.36 -7.91 24.39
CA THR A 282 -2.57 -6.79 25.31
C THR A 282 -3.67 -5.83 24.86
N VAL A 283 -4.13 -5.97 23.61
CA VAL A 283 -5.18 -5.14 23.01
C VAL A 283 -6.39 -6.01 22.68
N PRO A 284 -7.63 -5.59 23.04
CA PRO A 284 -8.83 -6.30 22.62
C PRO A 284 -8.89 -6.46 21.10
N LEU A 285 -9.13 -7.68 20.62
CA LEU A 285 -9.14 -8.01 19.20
C LEU A 285 -10.16 -7.15 18.43
N GLU A 286 -11.32 -6.92 19.03
CA GLU A 286 -12.40 -6.10 18.49
C GLU A 286 -11.96 -4.65 18.27
N LEU A 287 -11.08 -4.13 19.12
CA LEU A 287 -10.56 -2.78 18.99
C LEU A 287 -9.61 -2.70 17.80
N THR A 288 -8.65 -3.62 17.69
CA THR A 288 -7.71 -3.72 16.56
C THR A 288 -8.47 -3.84 15.24
N LEU A 289 -9.32 -4.87 15.11
CA LEU A 289 -10.07 -5.14 13.88
C LEU A 289 -11.08 -4.02 13.56
N GLY A 290 -11.74 -3.48 14.58
CA GLY A 290 -12.69 -2.39 14.43
C GLY A 290 -12.06 -1.09 13.95
N THR A 291 -10.82 -0.80 14.38
CA THR A 291 -10.05 0.35 13.85
C THR A 291 -9.71 0.14 12.38
N ILE A 292 -9.19 -1.03 11.99
CA ILE A 292 -8.85 -1.33 10.59
C ILE A 292 -10.10 -1.21 9.71
N GLN A 293 -11.20 -1.83 10.12
CA GLN A 293 -12.46 -1.82 9.37
C GLN A 293 -12.94 -0.39 9.12
N LYS A 294 -13.12 0.39 10.19
CA LYS A 294 -13.75 1.72 10.10
C LYS A 294 -12.89 2.74 9.38
N GLU A 295 -11.57 2.68 9.57
CA GLU A 295 -10.67 3.74 9.10
C GLU A 295 -10.04 3.45 7.75
N TYR A 296 -9.95 2.18 7.35
CA TYR A 296 -9.26 1.76 6.13
C TYR A 296 -10.14 0.98 5.16
N VAL A 297 -10.91 0.00 5.63
CA VAL A 297 -11.79 -0.78 4.74
C VAL A 297 -13.01 0.04 4.32
N ASP A 298 -13.76 0.58 5.28
CA ASP A 298 -14.97 1.36 5.03
C ASP A 298 -14.70 2.67 4.27
N THR A 299 -13.46 3.19 4.37
CA THR A 299 -13.01 4.39 3.64
C THR A 299 -12.42 4.07 2.27
N GLY A 300 -12.37 2.80 1.87
CA GLY A 300 -11.88 2.35 0.57
C GLY A 300 -10.37 2.44 0.39
N LYS A 301 -9.59 2.48 1.48
CA LYS A 301 -8.11 2.48 1.45
C LYS A 301 -7.50 1.08 1.51
N LEU A 302 -8.29 0.07 1.90
CA LEU A 302 -7.90 -1.32 2.09
C LEU A 302 -9.03 -2.23 1.60
N GLY A 303 -8.70 -3.32 0.91
CA GLY A 303 -9.71 -4.29 0.43
C GLY A 303 -10.27 -5.20 1.53
N GLY A 304 -9.43 -5.70 2.45
CA GLY A 304 -9.85 -6.63 3.49
C GLY A 304 -8.81 -6.88 4.57
N ILE A 305 -9.25 -7.60 5.61
CA ILE A 305 -8.46 -7.88 6.82
C ILE A 305 -8.16 -9.38 6.88
N SER A 306 -6.91 -9.74 7.10
CA SER A 306 -6.47 -11.12 7.34
C SER A 306 -5.84 -11.29 8.72
N LEU A 307 -5.78 -12.53 9.19
CA LEU A 307 -5.20 -12.90 10.49
C LEU A 307 -3.95 -13.75 10.28
N SER A 308 -2.95 -13.62 11.16
CA SER A 308 -1.70 -14.40 11.06
C SER A 308 -1.39 -15.12 12.37
N GLU A 309 -1.10 -16.43 12.30
CA GLU A 309 -0.67 -17.27 13.44
C GLU A 309 -1.62 -17.20 14.66
N VAL A 310 -2.92 -17.16 14.39
CA VAL A 310 -3.99 -17.13 15.40
C VAL A 310 -4.55 -18.53 15.68
N SER A 311 -5.17 -18.69 16.85
CA SER A 311 -5.93 -19.89 17.23
C SER A 311 -7.31 -19.95 16.56
N ALA A 312 -7.94 -21.13 16.60
CA ALA A 312 -9.33 -21.32 16.18
C ALA A 312 -10.30 -20.39 16.95
N ASP A 313 -10.10 -20.23 18.26
CA ASP A 313 -10.92 -19.35 19.10
C ASP A 313 -10.84 -17.89 18.64
N THR A 314 -9.64 -17.42 18.29
CA THR A 314 -9.45 -16.09 17.72
C THR A 314 -10.13 -15.94 16.36
N ILE A 315 -10.12 -16.96 15.51
CA ILE A 315 -10.84 -16.94 14.22
C ILE A 315 -12.35 -16.82 14.47
N HIS A 316 -12.90 -17.61 15.39
CA HIS A 316 -14.32 -17.53 15.79
C HIS A 316 -14.69 -16.17 16.39
N ALA A 317 -13.79 -15.55 17.15
CA ALA A 317 -13.99 -14.21 17.68
C ALA A 317 -13.96 -13.15 16.57
N ALA A 318 -12.92 -13.16 15.73
CA ALA A 318 -12.72 -12.21 14.65
C ALA A 318 -13.88 -12.21 13.64
N ALA A 319 -14.37 -13.38 13.25
CA ALA A 319 -15.48 -13.55 12.30
C ALA A 319 -16.82 -12.96 12.81
N LYS A 320 -16.95 -12.68 14.12
CA LYS A 320 -18.11 -11.97 14.70
C LYS A 320 -17.98 -10.45 14.61
N VAL A 321 -16.76 -9.93 14.38
CA VAL A 321 -16.47 -8.50 14.37
C VAL A 321 -16.46 -7.96 12.94
N VAL A 322 -15.73 -8.62 12.05
CA VAL A 322 -15.47 -8.19 10.67
C VAL A 322 -15.44 -9.39 9.72
N LYS A 323 -15.56 -9.13 8.41
CA LYS A 323 -15.30 -10.15 7.39
C LYS A 323 -13.78 -10.38 7.30
N ILE A 324 -13.35 -11.61 7.53
CA ILE A 324 -11.94 -12.01 7.42
C ILE A 324 -11.69 -12.52 5.99
N ALA A 325 -10.68 -11.96 5.33
CA ALA A 325 -10.33 -12.26 3.95
C ALA A 325 -9.49 -13.54 3.85
N ALA A 326 -8.57 -13.78 4.79
CA ALA A 326 -7.78 -15.00 4.88
C ALA A 326 -7.24 -15.20 6.31
N VAL A 327 -6.79 -16.42 6.59
CA VAL A 327 -5.94 -16.73 7.75
C VAL A 327 -4.63 -17.27 7.23
N GLU A 328 -3.52 -16.69 7.65
CA GLU A 328 -2.18 -17.16 7.34
C GLU A 328 -1.60 -17.98 8.50
N ALA A 329 -1.12 -19.19 8.20
CA ALA A 329 -0.49 -20.10 9.16
C ALA A 329 0.59 -20.97 8.49
N GLU A 330 1.57 -21.45 9.27
CA GLU A 330 2.59 -22.36 8.74
C GLU A 330 1.98 -23.72 8.44
N LEU A 331 2.00 -24.14 7.17
CA LEU A 331 1.51 -25.45 6.78
C LEU A 331 2.44 -26.06 5.74
N SER A 332 2.99 -27.23 6.06
CA SER A 332 3.91 -27.98 5.19
C SER A 332 3.97 -29.45 5.63
N LEU A 333 4.76 -30.28 4.92
CA LEU A 333 4.94 -31.70 5.25
C LEU A 333 5.52 -31.97 6.65
N TRP A 334 5.99 -30.95 7.37
CA TRP A 334 6.53 -31.09 8.73
C TRP A 334 5.91 -30.12 9.77
N SER A 335 4.88 -29.38 9.36
CA SER A 335 4.12 -28.45 10.18
C SER A 335 2.64 -28.67 9.87
N LEU A 336 2.05 -29.64 10.57
CA LEU A 336 0.70 -30.17 10.31
C LEU A 336 -0.36 -29.59 11.25
N GLU A 337 0.07 -28.78 12.22
CA GLU A 337 -0.74 -28.30 13.32
C GLU A 337 -2.01 -27.58 12.84
N PRO A 338 -2.01 -26.71 11.81
CA PRO A 338 -3.24 -26.07 11.34
C PRO A 338 -4.34 -27.04 10.91
N LEU A 339 -3.99 -28.25 10.49
CA LEU A 339 -4.93 -29.29 10.07
C LEU A 339 -5.60 -30.00 11.26
N THR A 340 -5.01 -29.91 12.46
CA THR A 340 -5.41 -30.70 13.64
C THR A 340 -5.79 -29.86 14.85
N ASN A 341 -5.30 -28.62 14.95
CA ASN A 341 -5.55 -27.71 16.08
C ASN A 341 -6.85 -26.88 15.95
N GLY A 342 -7.69 -27.18 14.95
CA GLY A 342 -8.95 -26.50 14.70
C GLY A 342 -8.88 -25.27 13.80
N VAL A 343 -7.70 -24.77 13.44
CA VAL A 343 -7.55 -23.59 12.55
C VAL A 343 -8.18 -23.84 11.18
N ALA A 344 -7.80 -24.92 10.50
CA ALA A 344 -8.38 -25.25 9.19
C ALA A 344 -9.91 -25.46 9.28
N ALA A 345 -10.39 -26.11 10.33
CA ALA A 345 -11.82 -26.33 10.55
C ALA A 345 -12.59 -25.01 10.77
N ALA A 346 -12.03 -24.08 11.56
CA ALA A 346 -12.62 -22.75 11.75
C ALA A 346 -12.64 -21.95 10.43
N CYS A 347 -11.55 -22.00 9.66
CA CYS A 347 -11.49 -21.41 8.32
C CYS A 347 -12.59 -21.96 7.40
N ALA A 348 -12.73 -23.29 7.33
CA ALA A 348 -13.76 -23.96 6.53
C ALA A 348 -15.17 -23.56 6.95
N GLN A 349 -15.44 -23.47 8.27
CA GLN A 349 -16.73 -23.08 8.81
C GLN A 349 -17.19 -21.70 8.33
N TYR A 350 -16.27 -20.75 8.18
CA TYR A 350 -16.59 -19.38 7.75
C TYR A 350 -16.31 -19.12 6.26
N GLY A 351 -15.86 -20.12 5.50
CA GLY A 351 -15.46 -19.95 4.09
C GLY A 351 -14.23 -19.04 3.94
N ILE A 352 -13.32 -19.04 4.92
CA ILE A 352 -12.09 -18.26 4.91
C ILE A 352 -10.96 -19.12 4.31
N PRO A 353 -10.22 -18.67 3.29
CA PRO A 353 -9.07 -19.39 2.78
C PRO A 353 -7.92 -19.42 3.81
N LEU A 354 -7.21 -20.55 3.85
CA LEU A 354 -6.01 -20.73 4.66
C LEU A 354 -4.76 -20.50 3.79
N VAL A 355 -4.03 -19.43 4.07
CA VAL A 355 -2.76 -19.09 3.42
C VAL A 355 -1.63 -19.82 4.13
N ALA A 356 -1.12 -20.87 3.51
CA ALA A 356 -0.01 -21.69 3.96
C ALA A 356 1.34 -20.99 3.68
N TYR A 357 1.96 -20.43 4.72
CA TYR A 357 3.34 -19.95 4.63
C TYR A 357 4.37 -21.04 4.94
N SER A 358 5.59 -20.82 4.45
CA SER A 358 6.68 -21.79 4.52
C SER A 358 6.29 -23.21 4.06
N PRO A 359 5.55 -23.39 2.95
CA PRO A 359 5.12 -24.72 2.50
C PRO A 359 6.30 -25.66 2.16
N LEU A 360 7.48 -25.09 1.91
CA LEU A 360 8.74 -25.79 1.66
C LEU A 360 9.61 -25.96 2.91
N GLY A 361 9.08 -25.70 4.11
CA GLY A 361 9.83 -25.83 5.36
C GLY A 361 11.08 -24.95 5.38
N HIS A 362 10.95 -23.68 5.03
CA HIS A 362 12.07 -22.74 4.89
C HIS A 362 13.18 -23.22 3.95
N GLY A 363 12.84 -24.00 2.92
CA GLY A 363 13.77 -24.55 1.93
C GLY A 363 14.30 -25.94 2.25
N MET A 364 14.05 -26.45 3.46
CA MET A 364 14.47 -27.78 3.87
C MET A 364 13.78 -28.89 3.07
N LEU A 365 12.45 -28.80 2.88
CA LEU A 365 11.68 -29.78 2.11
C LEU A 365 11.95 -29.68 0.60
N ALA A 366 12.57 -28.61 0.13
CA ALA A 366 13.05 -28.46 -1.24
C ALA A 366 14.48 -29.02 -1.44
N GLY A 367 15.12 -29.55 -0.40
CA GLY A 367 16.47 -30.10 -0.47
C GLY A 367 17.58 -29.05 -0.51
N THR A 368 17.31 -27.81 -0.09
CA THR A 368 18.29 -26.70 -0.11
C THR A 368 19.46 -26.96 0.84
N PHE A 369 19.20 -27.61 1.98
CA PHE A 369 20.19 -27.92 3.01
C PHE A 369 20.26 -29.44 3.18
N ARG A 370 21.47 -30.00 3.16
CA ARG A 370 21.74 -31.43 3.32
C ARG A 370 22.55 -31.73 4.57
N LYS A 371 23.29 -30.75 5.07
CA LYS A 371 23.96 -30.73 6.36
C LYS A 371 23.69 -29.40 7.06
N TRP A 372 23.83 -29.38 8.38
CA TRP A 372 23.57 -28.18 9.18
C TRP A 372 24.45 -27.00 8.73
N GLU A 373 25.68 -27.28 8.30
CA GLU A 373 26.62 -26.28 7.80
C GLU A 373 26.25 -25.69 6.43
N ASP A 374 25.23 -26.21 5.74
CA ASP A 374 24.73 -25.59 4.50
C ASP A 374 23.87 -24.35 4.81
N ILE A 375 23.38 -24.21 6.05
CA ILE A 375 22.65 -23.03 6.48
C ILE A 375 23.65 -21.87 6.62
N PRO A 376 23.46 -20.73 5.92
CA PRO A 376 24.34 -19.58 6.05
C PRO A 376 24.51 -19.15 7.50
N ALA A 377 25.72 -18.73 7.89
CA ALA A 377 26.04 -18.41 9.28
C ALA A 377 25.21 -17.23 9.84
N ASP A 378 24.79 -16.31 8.97
CA ASP A 378 23.95 -15.14 9.26
C ASP A 378 22.44 -15.41 9.08
N SER A 379 22.06 -16.66 8.77
CA SER A 379 20.66 -17.03 8.57
C SER A 379 19.85 -16.94 9.86
N SER A 380 18.64 -16.39 9.77
CA SER A 380 17.69 -16.40 10.87
C SER A 380 17.24 -17.82 11.26
N LEU A 381 17.47 -18.82 10.40
CA LEU A 381 17.09 -20.21 10.65
C LEU A 381 17.72 -20.79 11.91
N HIS A 382 18.91 -20.31 12.29
CA HIS A 382 19.59 -20.74 13.52
C HIS A 382 18.81 -20.45 14.81
N HIS A 383 17.82 -19.56 14.77
CA HIS A 383 16.95 -19.27 15.91
C HIS A 383 15.79 -20.26 16.05
N PHE A 384 15.44 -21.01 15.00
CA PHE A 384 14.33 -21.96 15.07
C PHE A 384 14.81 -23.29 15.67
N PRO A 385 14.19 -23.79 16.75
CA PRO A 385 14.66 -25.00 17.42
C PRO A 385 14.81 -26.23 16.51
N ARG A 386 13.94 -26.37 15.50
CA ARG A 386 14.00 -27.46 14.51
C ARG A 386 15.20 -27.43 13.56
N PHE A 387 15.95 -26.34 13.54
CA PHE A 387 17.20 -26.17 12.79
C PHE A 387 18.43 -26.20 13.69
N SER A 388 18.30 -26.59 14.97
CA SER A 388 19.46 -26.75 15.85
C SER A 388 20.39 -27.87 15.34
N LYS A 389 21.65 -27.86 15.81
CA LYS A 389 22.63 -28.91 15.45
C LYS A 389 22.18 -30.32 15.84
N GLU A 390 21.38 -30.42 16.89
CA GLU A 390 20.84 -31.65 17.42
C GLU A 390 19.60 -32.12 16.63
N ALA A 391 18.70 -31.18 16.29
CA ALA A 391 17.45 -31.48 15.59
C ALA A 391 17.64 -31.72 14.09
N PHE A 392 18.54 -30.98 13.44
CA PHE A 392 18.76 -31.03 11.99
C PHE A 392 19.01 -32.44 11.44
N PRO A 393 19.96 -33.25 11.97
CA PRO A 393 20.22 -34.59 11.44
C PRO A 393 19.07 -35.59 11.66
N LEU A 394 18.14 -35.27 12.55
CA LEU A 394 16.91 -36.04 12.72
C LEU A 394 15.90 -35.63 11.64
N ASN A 395 15.62 -34.33 11.52
CA ASN A 395 14.62 -33.80 10.60
C ASN A 395 14.95 -34.01 9.11
N ILE A 396 16.24 -34.05 8.73
CA ILE A 396 16.63 -34.32 7.32
C ILE A 396 16.20 -35.72 6.84
N GLN A 397 15.98 -36.67 7.75
CA GLN A 397 15.54 -38.03 7.39
C GLN A 397 14.14 -38.02 6.76
N LEU A 398 13.26 -37.12 7.20
CA LEU A 398 11.97 -36.91 6.55
C LEU A 398 12.16 -36.43 5.11
N CYS A 399 13.08 -35.50 4.89
CA CYS A 399 13.39 -35.00 3.54
C CYS A 399 13.91 -36.13 2.64
N ASP A 400 14.67 -37.08 3.17
CA ASP A 400 15.18 -38.23 2.41
C ASP A 400 14.06 -39.19 2.01
N LEU A 401 13.14 -39.49 2.93
CA LEU A 401 11.96 -40.32 2.63
C LEU A 401 11.10 -39.68 1.54
N LEU A 402 10.85 -38.38 1.66
CA LEU A 402 10.06 -37.61 0.69
C LEU A 402 10.77 -37.45 -0.65
N ALA A 403 12.09 -37.27 -0.67
CA ALA A 403 12.88 -37.22 -1.90
C ALA A 403 12.80 -38.54 -2.66
N GLY A 404 12.89 -39.68 -1.96
CA GLY A 404 12.70 -41.00 -2.58
C GLY A 404 11.28 -41.20 -3.14
N PHE A 405 10.26 -40.58 -2.55
CA PHE A 405 8.91 -40.54 -3.12
C PHE A 405 8.85 -39.66 -4.37
N ALA A 406 9.39 -38.44 -4.30
CA ALA A 406 9.40 -37.47 -5.40
C ALA A 406 10.11 -38.05 -6.64
N GLU A 407 11.24 -38.73 -6.45
CA GLU A 407 11.99 -39.41 -7.51
C GLU A 407 11.12 -40.48 -8.21
N LYS A 408 10.44 -41.34 -7.45
CA LYS A 408 9.54 -42.37 -8.00
C LYS A 408 8.36 -41.77 -8.77
N LYS A 409 7.83 -40.64 -8.29
CA LYS A 409 6.74 -39.90 -8.94
C LYS A 409 7.22 -39.12 -10.19
N GLY A 410 8.52 -38.86 -10.30
CA GLY A 410 9.11 -38.08 -11.40
C GLY A 410 8.96 -36.57 -11.23
N CYS A 411 8.97 -36.07 -10.00
CA CYS A 411 8.87 -34.64 -9.67
C CYS A 411 9.97 -34.20 -8.70
N THR A 412 10.14 -32.89 -8.48
CA THR A 412 11.06 -32.39 -7.47
C THR A 412 10.44 -32.43 -6.07
N SER A 413 11.26 -32.45 -5.02
CA SER A 413 10.75 -32.40 -3.64
C SER A 413 9.93 -31.13 -3.35
N ALA A 414 10.26 -30.01 -4.00
CA ALA A 414 9.48 -28.78 -3.89
C ALA A 414 8.08 -28.95 -4.51
N GLN A 415 8.00 -29.54 -5.71
CA GLN A 415 6.73 -29.81 -6.37
C GLN A 415 5.88 -30.81 -5.59
N LEU A 416 6.50 -31.84 -4.99
CA LEU A 416 5.83 -32.80 -4.11
C LEU A 416 5.25 -32.11 -2.86
N ALA A 417 6.05 -31.29 -2.18
CA ALA A 417 5.63 -30.59 -0.97
C ALA A 417 4.45 -29.65 -1.23
N LEU A 418 4.53 -28.84 -2.29
CA LEU A 418 3.46 -27.94 -2.69
C LEU A 418 2.20 -28.70 -3.14
N GLY A 419 2.38 -29.77 -3.91
CA GLY A 419 1.29 -30.64 -4.36
C GLY A 419 0.54 -31.28 -3.19
N TRP A 420 1.24 -31.74 -2.17
CA TRP A 420 0.62 -32.30 -0.97
C TRP A 420 -0.17 -31.23 -0.18
N VAL A 421 0.39 -30.03 0.03
CA VAL A 421 -0.33 -28.96 0.74
C VAL A 421 -1.61 -28.57 0.00
N LEU A 422 -1.57 -28.44 -1.33
CA LEU A 422 -2.73 -28.13 -2.15
C LEU A 422 -3.76 -29.28 -2.21
N ALA A 423 -3.30 -30.53 -2.14
CA ALA A 423 -4.20 -31.68 -2.07
C ALA A 423 -5.06 -31.67 -0.80
N GLN A 424 -4.63 -30.98 0.27
CA GLN A 424 -5.42 -30.84 1.48
C GLN A 424 -6.74 -30.08 1.23
N SER A 425 -6.78 -29.08 0.34
CA SER A 425 -8.02 -28.35 -0.01
C SER A 425 -9.12 -29.27 -0.52
N LYS A 426 -8.74 -30.38 -1.16
CA LYS A 426 -9.66 -31.35 -1.75
C LYS A 426 -10.29 -32.29 -0.71
N ARG A 427 -9.78 -32.32 0.53
CA ARG A 427 -10.31 -33.21 1.56
C ARG A 427 -11.63 -32.67 2.14
N PRO A 428 -12.58 -33.55 2.50
CA PRO A 428 -13.84 -33.12 3.11
C PRO A 428 -13.62 -32.27 4.36
N GLY A 429 -14.29 -31.11 4.43
CA GLY A 429 -14.25 -30.20 5.58
C GLY A 429 -13.00 -29.32 5.65
N MET A 430 -12.16 -29.30 4.62
CA MET A 430 -11.01 -28.40 4.53
C MET A 430 -11.37 -27.07 3.88
N PRO A 431 -10.73 -25.96 4.26
CA PRO A 431 -10.86 -24.70 3.57
C PRO A 431 -10.12 -24.76 2.23
N GLU A 432 -10.35 -23.76 1.38
CA GLU A 432 -9.41 -23.50 0.28
C GLU A 432 -8.04 -23.19 0.87
N ILE A 433 -7.02 -23.94 0.48
CA ILE A 433 -5.63 -23.74 0.91
C ILE A 433 -4.83 -23.14 -0.22
N VAL A 434 -4.11 -22.11 0.16
CA VAL A 434 -3.38 -21.20 -0.69
C VAL A 434 -1.91 -21.27 -0.28
N VAL A 435 -0.97 -21.60 -1.17
CA VAL A 435 0.45 -21.73 -0.80
C VAL A 435 1.25 -20.52 -1.22
N ILE A 436 2.00 -19.89 -0.30
CA ILE A 436 2.90 -18.75 -0.59
C ILE A 436 4.39 -19.15 -0.47
N PRO A 437 4.93 -20.00 -1.38
CA PRO A 437 6.36 -20.31 -1.38
C PRO A 437 7.20 -19.06 -1.70
N GLY A 438 8.28 -18.86 -0.95
CA GLY A 438 9.26 -17.83 -1.27
C GLY A 438 10.31 -18.33 -2.25
N ALA A 439 10.80 -17.46 -3.13
CA ALA A 439 11.89 -17.75 -4.05
C ALA A 439 12.73 -16.50 -4.36
N THR A 440 14.03 -16.71 -4.59
CA THR A 440 15.00 -15.65 -4.94
C THR A 440 15.27 -15.57 -6.44
N THR A 441 14.91 -16.59 -7.23
CA THR A 441 15.22 -16.67 -8.67
C THR A 441 14.01 -17.07 -9.51
N ALA A 442 14.01 -16.66 -10.78
CA ALA A 442 12.95 -16.99 -11.73
C ALA A 442 12.78 -18.51 -11.94
N GLU A 443 13.85 -19.28 -11.90
CA GLU A 443 13.82 -20.75 -12.05
C GLU A 443 13.08 -21.39 -10.88
N ARG A 444 13.36 -20.96 -9.64
CA ARG A 444 12.67 -21.46 -8.44
C ARG A 444 11.21 -21.03 -8.42
N VAL A 445 10.90 -19.84 -8.93
CA VAL A 445 9.50 -19.42 -9.11
C VAL A 445 8.77 -20.34 -10.08
N LYS A 446 9.35 -20.64 -11.26
CA LYS A 446 8.77 -21.55 -12.25
C LYS A 446 8.56 -22.96 -11.67
N GLU A 447 9.53 -23.48 -10.93
CA GLU A 447 9.43 -24.77 -10.25
C GLU A 447 8.26 -24.78 -9.24
N ASN A 448 8.15 -23.73 -8.41
CA ASN A 448 7.11 -23.62 -7.41
C ASN A 448 5.70 -23.43 -8.01
N CYS A 449 5.59 -22.91 -9.23
CA CYS A 449 4.31 -22.75 -9.94
C CYS A 449 3.84 -24.03 -10.66
N ALA A 450 4.58 -25.13 -10.52
CA ALA A 450 4.27 -26.39 -11.20
C ALA A 450 4.28 -27.57 -10.20
N PRO A 451 3.50 -27.53 -9.10
CA PRO A 451 3.44 -28.66 -8.19
C PRO A 451 2.85 -29.90 -8.87
N VAL A 452 3.14 -31.04 -8.27
CA VAL A 452 2.65 -32.31 -8.78
C VAL A 452 1.21 -32.54 -8.32
N GLU A 453 0.37 -33.08 -9.20
CA GLU A 453 -0.93 -33.60 -8.79
C GLU A 453 -0.76 -34.96 -8.11
N LEU A 454 -1.37 -35.07 -6.93
CA LEU A 454 -1.39 -36.30 -6.14
C LEU A 454 -2.80 -36.87 -6.10
N ASP A 455 -2.92 -38.17 -6.32
CA ASP A 455 -4.17 -38.89 -6.11
C ASP A 455 -4.37 -39.25 -4.62
N GLU A 456 -5.55 -39.75 -4.27
CA GLU A 456 -5.89 -40.11 -2.89
C GLU A 456 -4.96 -41.19 -2.30
N ALA A 457 -4.48 -42.13 -3.13
CA ALA A 457 -3.60 -43.20 -2.68
C ALA A 457 -2.20 -42.68 -2.38
N GLU A 458 -1.68 -41.77 -3.22
CA GLU A 458 -0.40 -41.09 -3.04
C GLU A 458 -0.41 -40.18 -1.81
N VAL A 459 -1.47 -39.38 -1.65
CA VAL A 459 -1.68 -38.57 -0.44
C VAL A 459 -1.70 -39.49 0.79
N GLY A 460 -2.42 -40.61 0.74
CA GLY A 460 -2.47 -41.58 1.84
C GLY A 460 -1.13 -42.28 2.12
N GLN A 461 -0.23 -42.40 1.14
CA GLN A 461 1.13 -42.90 1.37
C GLN A 461 2.00 -41.86 2.08
N ILE A 462 1.92 -40.60 1.66
CA ILE A 462 2.63 -39.49 2.30
C ILE A 462 2.14 -39.33 3.74
N ASP A 463 0.83 -39.33 3.97
CA ASP A 463 0.24 -39.22 5.32
C ASP A 463 0.77 -40.29 6.29
N LYS A 464 1.02 -41.51 5.82
CA LYS A 464 1.64 -42.57 6.65
C LYS A 464 3.07 -42.23 7.03
N ILE A 465 3.87 -41.74 6.07
CA ILE A 465 5.23 -41.27 6.34
C ILE A 465 5.19 -40.18 7.43
N LEU A 466 4.28 -39.21 7.30
CA LEU A 466 4.15 -38.11 8.24
C LEU A 466 3.68 -38.56 9.63
N ALA A 467 2.76 -39.52 9.70
CA ALA A 467 2.26 -40.06 10.96
C ALA A 467 3.31 -40.87 11.74
N GLU A 468 4.27 -41.48 11.04
CA GLU A 468 5.35 -42.27 11.63
C GLU A 468 6.59 -41.42 11.96
N PHE A 469 6.65 -40.16 11.48
CA PHE A 469 7.80 -39.29 11.63
C PHE A 469 7.53 -38.17 12.63
N GLU A 470 8.35 -38.09 13.69
CA GLU A 470 8.32 -36.98 14.64
C GLU A 470 9.34 -35.91 14.27
N VAL A 471 8.86 -34.69 14.03
CA VAL A 471 9.71 -33.52 13.79
C VAL A 471 10.28 -33.03 15.11
N VAL A 472 11.60 -32.98 15.22
CA VAL A 472 12.30 -32.58 16.43
C VAL A 472 12.50 -31.08 16.46
N GLY A 473 12.12 -30.44 17.57
CA GLY A 473 12.21 -29.00 17.78
C GLY A 473 10.97 -28.22 17.33
N GLY A 474 10.61 -27.19 18.11
CA GLY A 474 9.46 -26.33 17.83
C GLY A 474 9.58 -25.50 16.54
N ARG A 475 8.43 -25.04 16.02
CA ARG A 475 8.32 -24.08 14.89
C ARG A 475 9.02 -22.75 15.22
N TYR A 476 8.87 -22.32 16.46
CA TYR A 476 9.41 -21.08 16.99
C TYR A 476 10.10 -21.31 18.35
N PRO A 477 10.99 -20.40 18.77
CA PRO A 477 11.42 -20.32 20.16
C PRO A 477 10.24 -20.22 21.13
N GLU A 478 10.47 -20.68 22.36
CA GLU A 478 9.49 -20.52 23.44
C GLU A 478 9.12 -19.05 23.64
N GLY A 479 7.83 -18.78 23.83
CA GLY A 479 7.31 -17.42 24.02
C GLY A 479 7.02 -16.64 22.73
N ALA A 480 7.28 -17.21 21.54
CA ALA A 480 6.78 -16.61 20.30
C ALA A 480 5.24 -16.57 20.31
N PRO A 481 4.60 -15.45 19.94
CA PRO A 481 3.16 -15.27 20.05
C PRO A 481 2.42 -15.95 18.88
N ILE A 482 2.44 -17.28 18.86
CA ILE A 482 1.73 -18.14 17.88
C ILE A 482 0.51 -18.82 18.54
N ASN A 483 -0.46 -19.25 17.73
CA ASN A 483 -1.73 -19.82 18.20
C ASN A 483 -2.45 -18.89 19.18
N THR A 484 -2.45 -17.59 18.86
CA THR A 484 -2.90 -16.52 19.76
C THR A 484 -4.39 -16.23 19.68
#